data_AF-A0A928V897-F1
#
_entry.id   AF-A0A928V897-F1
#
_cell.length_a   1.000
_cell.length_b   1.000
_cell.length_c   1.000
_cell.angle_alpha   90.00
_cell.angle_beta   90.00
_cell.angle_gamma   90.00
#
_symmetry.space_group_name_H-M   'P 1'
#
loop_
_entity.id
_entity.type
_entity.pdbx_description
1 polymer ?
#
loop_
_entity_poly.entity_id
_entity_poly.type
_entity_poly.pdbx_seq_one_letter_code
_entity_poly.pdbx_strand_id
1 'polypeptide(L)'
;YGVDAFRYYFLKGIEFGRDGVFEENRFVDMCNADLADGFGNLLNRSLGLIHKNSGGVVPEVEISEDHPLRSIAEGLGDRVSKAYESLAFNVACEEVLTLIRLGNKYINEQAPWSLYKAGKKQEAEEVLYAVLESVRLAAYLLAPIIPRTSTAVYQQLGFNVDFNDASLIDVSITFPNQSRWGILRAKQALQKPQPVFQKLELPVESST
;
A
#
# COMPACT_ATOMS: atom_id res chain seq x y z
N TYR A 1 -17.76 -7.96 -8.72
CA TYR A 1 -16.61 -7.29 -8.08
C TYR A 1 -16.12 -8.07 -6.86
N GLY A 2 -14.89 -7.82 -6.38
CA GLY A 2 -14.32 -8.50 -5.20
C GLY A 2 -14.76 -7.90 -3.85
N VAL A 3 -14.61 -8.65 -2.75
CA VAL A 3 -15.02 -8.24 -1.38
C VAL A 3 -14.33 -6.95 -0.93
N ASP A 4 -13.02 -6.84 -1.16
CA ASP A 4 -12.25 -5.65 -0.75
C ASP A 4 -12.66 -4.40 -1.51
N ALA A 5 -13.00 -4.51 -2.80
CA ALA A 5 -13.53 -3.39 -3.58
C ALA A 5 -14.82 -2.85 -2.96
N PHE A 6 -15.74 -3.75 -2.60
CA PHE A 6 -17.00 -3.40 -1.95
C PHE A 6 -16.74 -2.71 -0.60
N ARG A 7 -15.96 -3.35 0.29
CA ARG A 7 -15.61 -2.78 1.60
C ARG A 7 -14.99 -1.39 1.47
N TYR A 8 -14.02 -1.26 0.57
CA TYR A 8 -13.32 -0.01 0.32
C TYR A 8 -14.27 1.10 -0.13
N TYR A 9 -15.16 0.82 -1.09
CA TYR A 9 -16.08 1.85 -1.56
C TYR A 9 -17.02 2.36 -0.48
N PHE A 10 -17.63 1.46 0.28
CA PHE A 10 -18.59 1.88 1.30
C PHE A 10 -17.92 2.57 2.49
N LEU A 11 -16.69 2.18 2.85
CA LEU A 11 -15.98 2.80 3.97
C LEU A 11 -15.27 4.11 3.57
N LYS A 12 -14.80 4.23 2.32
CA LYS A 12 -14.10 5.44 1.86
C LYS A 12 -15.02 6.42 1.12
N GLY A 13 -15.86 5.91 0.23
CA GLY A 13 -16.65 6.71 -0.72
C GLY A 13 -17.92 7.32 -0.13
N ILE A 14 -18.43 6.74 0.96
CA ILE A 14 -19.63 7.20 1.67
C ILE A 14 -19.22 7.61 3.08
N GLU A 15 -19.50 8.87 3.43
CA GLU A 15 -19.22 9.38 4.77
C GLU A 15 -20.14 8.69 5.79
N PHE A 16 -19.55 8.10 6.82
CA PHE A 16 -20.30 7.38 7.82
C PHE A 16 -21.29 8.31 8.55
N GLY A 17 -22.55 7.88 8.68
CA GLY A 17 -23.61 8.66 9.30
C GLY A 17 -24.32 9.67 8.38
N ARG A 18 -23.99 9.70 7.08
CA ARG A 18 -24.72 10.47 6.06
C ARG A 18 -25.33 9.56 5.01
N ASP A 19 -26.40 10.03 4.37
CA ASP A 19 -27.00 9.34 3.23
C ASP A 19 -26.01 9.32 2.06
N GLY A 20 -25.77 8.13 1.51
CA GLY A 20 -24.88 7.91 0.37
C GLY A 20 -25.65 7.37 -0.82
N VAL A 21 -25.35 7.90 -2.01
CA VAL A 21 -25.84 7.34 -3.27
C VAL A 21 -24.76 6.40 -3.82
N PHE A 22 -25.13 5.16 -4.10
CA PHE A 22 -24.27 4.23 -4.81
C PHE A 22 -24.32 4.53 -6.30
N GLU A 23 -23.15 4.81 -6.88
CA GLU A 23 -22.96 4.98 -8.31
C GLU A 23 -21.88 4.01 -8.79
N GLU A 24 -22.26 3.08 -9.67
CA GLU A 24 -21.37 2.00 -10.10
C GLU A 24 -20.12 2.50 -10.83
N ASN A 25 -20.26 3.55 -11.66
CA ASN A 25 -19.11 4.22 -12.31
C ASN A 25 -18.13 4.76 -11.26
N ARG A 26 -18.64 5.50 -10.27
CA ARG A 26 -17.82 6.03 -9.17
C ARG A 26 -17.17 4.91 -8.35
N PHE A 27 -17.86 3.78 -8.18
CA PHE A 27 -17.34 2.60 -7.52
C PHE A 27 -16.13 2.00 -8.26
N VAL A 28 -16.27 1.79 -9.57
CA VAL A 28 -15.22 1.27 -10.44
C VAL A 28 -14.03 2.23 -10.49
N ASP A 29 -14.27 3.50 -10.76
CA ASP A 29 -13.23 4.52 -10.93
C ASP A 29 -12.40 4.69 -9.66
N MET A 30 -13.06 4.75 -8.50
CA MET A 30 -12.38 4.94 -7.22
C MET A 30 -11.52 3.72 -6.85
N CYS A 31 -12.06 2.51 -6.97
CA CYS A 31 -11.29 1.29 -6.71
C CYS A 31 -10.09 1.16 -7.66
N ASN A 32 -10.30 1.45 -8.95
CA ASN A 32 -9.23 1.38 -9.94
C ASN A 32 -8.15 2.42 -9.68
N ALA A 33 -8.53 3.68 -9.44
CA ALA A 33 -7.57 4.76 -9.19
C ALA A 33 -6.73 4.50 -7.93
N ASP A 34 -7.37 4.11 -6.83
CA ASP A 34 -6.67 4.00 -5.55
C ASP A 34 -5.97 2.66 -5.36
N LEU A 35 -6.68 1.55 -5.60
CA LEU A 35 -6.20 0.20 -5.24
C LEU A 35 -5.41 -0.43 -6.36
N ALA A 36 -5.87 -0.35 -7.61
CA ALA A 36 -5.15 -0.91 -8.75
C ALA A 36 -3.98 0.00 -9.15
N ASP A 37 -4.29 1.25 -9.50
CA ASP A 37 -3.36 2.17 -10.15
C ASP A 37 -2.44 2.90 -9.17
N GLY A 38 -2.94 3.27 -7.99
CA GLY A 38 -2.15 3.88 -6.94
C GLY A 38 -1.33 2.85 -6.17
N PHE A 39 -2.01 1.98 -5.43
CA PHE A 39 -1.38 1.10 -4.46
C PHE A 39 -0.73 -0.15 -5.09
N GLY A 40 -1.49 -0.91 -5.88
CA GLY A 40 -1.02 -2.16 -6.49
C GLY A 40 0.11 -1.96 -7.50
N ASN A 41 0.00 -0.97 -8.39
CA ASN A 41 1.06 -0.65 -9.35
C ASN A 41 2.34 -0.17 -8.67
N LEU A 42 2.26 0.58 -7.56
CA LEU A 42 3.44 1.04 -6.82
C LEU A 42 4.23 -0.16 -6.26
N LEU A 43 3.55 -1.14 -5.66
CA LEU A 43 4.18 -2.39 -5.23
C LEU A 43 4.81 -3.12 -6.41
N ASN A 44 4.04 -3.36 -7.47
CA ASN A 44 4.50 -4.15 -8.64
C ASN A 44 5.74 -3.55 -9.29
N ARG A 45 5.76 -2.23 -9.53
CA ARG A 45 6.90 -1.54 -10.13
C ARG A 45 8.15 -1.62 -9.25
N SER A 46 7.98 -1.44 -7.95
CA SER A 46 9.08 -1.45 -6.98
C SER A 46 9.70 -2.85 -6.85
N LEU A 47 8.86 -3.88 -6.66
CA LEU A 47 9.31 -5.27 -6.62
C LEU A 47 9.97 -5.69 -7.94
N GLY A 48 9.39 -5.32 -9.08
CA GLY A 48 9.96 -5.63 -10.39
C GLY A 48 11.37 -5.07 -10.58
N LEU A 49 11.62 -3.84 -10.11
CA LEU A 49 12.95 -3.23 -10.15
C LEU A 49 13.94 -3.94 -9.22
N ILE A 50 13.54 -4.29 -8.00
CA ILE A 50 14.41 -5.01 -7.06
C ILE A 50 14.73 -6.41 -7.56
N HIS A 51 13.77 -7.17 -8.07
CA HIS A 51 14.03 -8.50 -8.64
C HIS A 51 14.99 -8.43 -9.82
N LYS A 52 14.83 -7.42 -10.68
CA LYS A 52 15.67 -7.24 -11.87
C LYS A 52 17.11 -6.82 -11.53
N ASN A 53 17.32 -6.01 -10.50
CA ASN A 53 18.62 -5.33 -10.30
C ASN A 53 19.29 -5.62 -8.94
N SER A 54 18.54 -6.12 -7.96
CA SER A 54 18.95 -6.27 -6.55
C SER A 54 18.59 -7.64 -5.96
N GLY A 55 18.38 -8.65 -6.79
CA GLY A 55 18.29 -10.06 -6.35
C GLY A 55 17.02 -10.44 -5.58
N GLY A 56 15.98 -9.60 -5.60
CA GLY A 56 14.69 -9.94 -4.97
C GLY A 56 14.71 -9.92 -3.44
N VAL A 57 15.60 -9.13 -2.84
CA VAL A 57 15.64 -8.93 -1.38
C VAL A 57 15.51 -7.45 -1.04
N VAL A 58 14.99 -7.15 0.15
CA VAL A 58 14.92 -5.77 0.67
C VAL A 58 16.34 -5.19 0.73
N PRO A 59 16.61 -4.01 0.13
CA PRO A 59 17.92 -3.39 0.21
C PRO A 59 18.33 -3.04 1.64
N GLU A 60 19.62 -3.14 1.93
CA GLU A 60 20.20 -2.74 3.21
C GLU A 60 20.63 -1.28 3.12
N VAL A 61 19.71 -0.38 3.48
CA VAL A 61 19.89 1.07 3.37
C VAL A 61 19.31 1.77 4.60
N GLU A 62 19.88 2.91 4.95
CA GLU A 62 19.39 3.76 6.02
C GLU A 62 18.68 4.97 5.44
N ILE A 63 17.44 5.21 5.86
CA ILE A 63 16.65 6.34 5.39
C ILE A 63 16.72 7.47 6.42
N SER A 64 17.25 8.61 6.00
CA SER A 64 17.34 9.82 6.82
C SER A 64 15.98 10.27 7.36
N GLU A 65 15.98 10.94 8.51
CA GLU A 65 14.77 11.40 9.20
C GLU A 65 14.01 12.49 8.40
N ASP A 66 14.76 13.29 7.64
CA ASP A 66 14.24 14.33 6.75
C ASP A 66 13.75 13.79 5.40
N HIS A 67 13.82 12.47 5.18
CA HIS A 67 13.34 11.86 3.95
C HIS A 67 11.82 12.06 3.80
N PRO A 68 11.33 12.59 2.66
CA PRO A 68 9.94 13.05 2.54
C PRO A 68 8.88 11.96 2.81
N LEU A 69 9.14 10.72 2.39
CA LEU A 69 8.23 9.60 2.68
C LEU A 69 8.24 9.22 4.17
N ARG A 70 9.40 9.27 4.83
CA ARG A 70 9.51 8.97 6.26
C ARG A 70 8.81 10.06 7.07
N SER A 71 9.01 11.33 6.71
CA SER A 71 8.38 12.46 7.41
C SER A 71 6.85 12.42 7.36
N ILE A 72 6.23 12.00 6.25
CA ILE A 72 4.76 11.83 6.18
C ILE A 72 4.29 10.59 6.94
N ALA A 73 5.07 9.50 6.89
CA ALA A 73 4.76 8.27 7.61
C ALA A 73 4.88 8.42 9.13
N GLU A 74 5.69 9.37 9.61
CA GLU A 74 5.81 9.68 11.03
C GLU A 74 4.45 10.10 11.60
N GLY A 75 4.03 9.44 12.69
CA GLY A 75 2.71 9.63 13.30
C GLY A 75 1.51 9.22 12.43
N LEU A 76 1.71 8.60 11.25
CA LEU A 76 0.60 8.17 10.39
C LEU A 76 -0.29 7.14 11.10
N GLY A 77 0.31 6.20 11.83
CA GLY A 77 -0.41 5.23 12.65
C GLY A 77 -1.38 5.91 13.62
N ASP A 78 -0.93 6.92 14.35
CA ASP A 78 -1.75 7.65 15.32
C ASP A 78 -2.90 8.41 14.66
N ARG A 79 -2.65 9.05 13.50
CA ARG A 79 -3.69 9.76 12.75
C ARG A 79 -4.77 8.78 12.26
N VAL A 80 -4.34 7.62 11.74
CA VAL A 80 -5.25 6.56 11.28
C VAL A 80 -6.01 5.93 12.45
N SER A 81 -5.37 5.69 13.61
CA SER A 81 -6.05 5.17 14.82
C SER A 81 -7.17 6.10 15.27
N LYS A 82 -6.89 7.41 15.38
CA LYS A 82 -7.89 8.42 15.75
C LYS A 82 -9.05 8.47 14.76
N ALA A 83 -8.78 8.31 13.47
CA ALA A 83 -9.82 8.24 12.44
C ALA A 83 -10.69 6.98 12.61
N TYR A 84 -10.10 5.81 12.87
CA TYR A 84 -10.85 4.60 13.16
C TYR A 84 -11.68 4.69 14.46
N GLU A 85 -11.12 5.24 15.53
CA GLU A 85 -11.80 5.45 16.83
C GLU A 85 -13.03 6.36 16.70
N SER A 86 -12.98 7.32 15.77
CA SER A 86 -14.08 8.24 15.47
C SER A 86 -14.99 7.78 14.33
N LEU A 87 -14.80 6.54 13.81
CA LEU A 87 -15.53 5.98 12.67
C LEU A 87 -15.39 6.80 11.37
N ALA A 88 -14.36 7.63 11.27
CA ALA A 88 -14.02 8.45 10.10
C ALA A 88 -13.18 7.65 9.09
N PHE A 89 -13.73 6.55 8.56
CA PHE A 89 -13.01 5.61 7.69
C PHE A 89 -12.50 6.25 6.38
N ASN A 90 -13.23 7.22 5.84
CA ASN A 90 -12.80 8.02 4.70
C ASN A 90 -11.51 8.82 5.01
N VAL A 91 -11.41 9.37 6.22
CA VAL A 91 -10.21 10.09 6.69
C VAL A 91 -9.06 9.10 6.88
N ALA A 92 -9.31 7.93 7.49
CA ALA A 92 -8.29 6.89 7.64
C ALA A 92 -7.70 6.46 6.28
N CYS A 93 -8.57 6.22 5.28
CA CYS A 93 -8.13 5.92 3.93
C CYS A 93 -7.32 7.06 3.31
N GLU A 94 -7.77 8.31 3.42
CA GLU A 94 -7.13 9.45 2.78
C GLU A 94 -5.74 9.78 3.36
N GLU A 95 -5.57 9.60 4.67
CA GLU A 95 -4.26 9.66 5.35
C GLU A 95 -3.28 8.65 4.74
N VAL A 96 -3.70 7.40 4.55
CA VAL A 96 -2.87 6.36 3.93
C VAL A 96 -2.62 6.62 2.44
N LEU A 97 -3.63 7.02 1.69
CA LEU A 97 -3.50 7.31 0.26
C LEU A 97 -2.57 8.50 -0.01
N THR A 98 -2.49 9.45 0.92
CA THR A 98 -1.52 10.56 0.82
C THR A 98 -0.08 10.03 0.77
N LEU A 99 0.25 9.05 1.62
CA LEU A 99 1.56 8.39 1.59
C LEU A 99 1.78 7.64 0.27
N ILE A 100 0.77 6.92 -0.24
CA ILE A 100 0.87 6.19 -1.52
C ILE A 100 1.03 7.13 -2.72
N ARG A 101 0.32 8.25 -2.76
CA ARG A 101 0.46 9.26 -3.81
C ARG A 101 1.83 9.91 -3.77
N LEU A 102 2.35 10.23 -2.58
CA LEU A 102 3.72 10.73 -2.45
C LEU A 102 4.74 9.67 -2.88
N GLY A 103 4.54 8.39 -2.54
CA GLY A 103 5.39 7.28 -2.99
C GLY A 103 5.44 7.16 -4.51
N ASN A 104 4.28 7.25 -5.18
CA ASN A 104 4.18 7.26 -6.64
C ASN A 104 4.90 8.47 -7.26
N LYS A 105 4.72 9.67 -6.69
CA LYS A 105 5.43 10.87 -7.14
C LYS A 105 6.94 10.70 -6.98
N TYR A 106 7.39 10.27 -5.80
CA TYR A 106 8.79 10.11 -5.44
C TYR A 106 9.51 9.10 -6.33
N ILE A 107 8.95 7.90 -6.53
CA ILE A 107 9.58 6.90 -7.42
C ILE A 107 9.68 7.39 -8.87
N ASN A 108 8.74 8.22 -9.32
CA ASN A 108 8.78 8.80 -10.65
C ASN A 108 9.84 9.89 -10.79
N GLU A 109 9.96 10.78 -9.80
CA GLU A 109 10.95 11.86 -9.78
C GLU A 109 12.38 11.34 -9.63
N GLN A 110 12.59 10.36 -8.76
CA GLN A 110 13.92 9.78 -8.53
C GLN A 110 14.34 8.79 -9.61
N ALA A 111 13.37 8.25 -10.37
CA ALA A 111 13.58 7.37 -11.50
C ALA A 111 14.64 6.27 -11.25
N PRO A 112 14.42 5.34 -10.28
CA PRO A 112 15.43 4.34 -9.89
C PRO A 112 15.86 3.42 -11.04
N TRP A 113 15.01 3.22 -12.05
CA TRP A 113 15.38 2.52 -13.28
C TRP A 113 16.52 3.21 -14.06
N SER A 114 16.59 4.54 -14.02
CA SER A 114 17.67 5.32 -14.62
C SER A 114 18.91 5.28 -13.75
N LEU A 115 18.75 5.35 -12.43
CA LEU A 115 19.86 5.21 -11.47
C LEU A 115 20.58 3.85 -11.63
N TYR A 116 19.83 2.75 -11.73
CA TYR A 116 20.42 1.43 -12.03
C TYR A 116 21.19 1.41 -13.35
N LYS A 117 20.62 1.99 -14.42
CA LYS A 117 21.31 2.08 -15.72
C LYS A 117 22.59 2.92 -15.66
N ALA A 118 22.64 3.92 -14.78
CA ALA A 118 23.80 4.76 -14.54
C ALA A 118 24.81 4.15 -13.56
N GLY A 119 24.61 2.92 -13.09
CA GLY A 119 25.48 2.26 -12.11
C GLY A 119 25.33 2.79 -10.68
N LYS A 120 24.37 3.69 -10.42
CA LYS A 120 24.06 4.28 -9.11
C LYS A 120 23.14 3.35 -8.30
N LYS A 121 23.62 2.13 -8.06
CA LYS A 121 22.84 1.05 -7.44
C LYS A 121 22.31 1.44 -6.05
N GLN A 122 23.16 2.01 -5.21
CA GLN A 122 22.81 2.37 -3.84
C GLN A 122 21.71 3.43 -3.78
N GLU A 123 21.82 4.50 -4.60
CA GLU A 123 20.79 5.55 -4.71
C GLU A 123 19.44 4.96 -5.16
N ALA A 124 19.45 4.02 -6.12
CA ALA A 124 18.23 3.34 -6.56
C ALA A 124 17.61 2.47 -5.46
N GLU A 125 18.46 1.82 -4.66
CA GLU A 125 18.06 0.95 -3.55
C GLU A 125 17.47 1.74 -2.37
N GLU A 126 18.02 2.92 -2.06
CA GLU A 126 17.46 3.85 -1.08
C GLU A 126 16.04 4.29 -1.47
N VAL A 127 15.85 4.66 -2.75
CA VAL A 127 14.53 5.04 -3.29
C VAL A 127 13.54 3.89 -3.14
N LEU A 128 13.94 2.68 -3.54
CA LEU A 128 13.07 1.52 -3.55
C LEU A 128 12.74 1.02 -2.15
N TYR A 129 13.67 1.09 -1.20
CA TYR A 129 13.39 0.78 0.19
C TYR A 129 12.32 1.72 0.76
N ALA A 130 12.49 3.04 0.58
CA ALA A 130 11.54 4.01 1.11
C ALA A 130 10.12 3.82 0.53
N VAL A 131 10.03 3.48 -0.76
CA VAL A 131 8.76 3.17 -1.41
C VAL A 131 8.15 1.87 -0.87
N LEU A 132 8.93 0.80 -0.73
CA LEU A 132 8.42 -0.46 -0.19
C LEU A 132 7.98 -0.35 1.27
N GLU A 133 8.70 0.42 2.09
CA GLU A 133 8.30 0.66 3.49
C GLU A 133 7.01 1.48 3.56
N SER A 134 6.82 2.44 2.65
CA SER A 134 5.55 3.17 2.51
C SER A 134 4.39 2.24 2.16
N VAL A 135 4.60 1.32 1.21
CA VAL A 135 3.63 0.32 0.79
C VAL A 135 3.31 -0.67 1.91
N ARG A 136 4.32 -1.10 2.68
CA ARG A 136 4.14 -1.96 3.86
C ARG A 136 3.25 -1.28 4.89
N LEU A 137 3.59 -0.05 5.28
CA LEU A 137 2.83 0.69 6.29
C LEU A 137 1.39 0.93 5.83
N ALA A 138 1.19 1.30 4.57
CA ALA A 138 -0.14 1.47 3.98
C ALA A 138 -0.96 0.17 4.01
N ALA A 139 -0.37 -0.96 3.64
CA ALA A 139 -1.04 -2.26 3.70
C ALA A 139 -1.52 -2.59 5.12
N TYR A 140 -0.68 -2.35 6.12
CA TYR A 140 -1.05 -2.60 7.51
C TYR A 140 -2.25 -1.76 7.95
N LEU A 141 -2.17 -0.45 7.71
CA LEU A 141 -3.17 0.51 8.16
C LEU A 141 -4.50 0.38 7.41
N LEU A 142 -4.48 -0.15 6.19
CA LEU A 142 -5.66 -0.46 5.39
C LEU A 142 -6.21 -1.88 5.63
N ALA A 143 -5.52 -2.75 6.38
CA ALA A 143 -5.96 -4.12 6.63
C ALA A 143 -7.38 -4.22 7.24
N PRO A 144 -7.82 -3.31 8.13
CA PRO A 144 -9.21 -3.31 8.60
C PRO A 144 -10.25 -3.07 7.49
N ILE A 145 -9.87 -2.45 6.37
CA ILE A 145 -10.75 -2.06 5.26
C ILE A 145 -10.63 -3.06 4.09
N ILE A 146 -9.41 -3.39 3.68
CA ILE A 146 -9.09 -4.25 2.53
C ILE A 146 -8.16 -5.43 2.94
N PRO A 147 -8.62 -6.32 3.82
CA PRO A 147 -7.76 -7.33 4.44
C PRO A 147 -7.12 -8.28 3.43
N ARG A 148 -7.79 -8.65 2.32
CA ARG A 148 -7.22 -9.57 1.32
C ARG A 148 -6.13 -8.91 0.49
N THR A 149 -6.35 -7.67 0.05
CA THR A 149 -5.33 -6.89 -0.67
C THR A 149 -4.15 -6.58 0.24
N SER A 150 -4.39 -6.18 1.49
CA SER A 150 -3.33 -5.98 2.49
C SER A 150 -2.52 -7.25 2.76
N THR A 151 -3.17 -8.41 2.88
CA THR A 151 -2.52 -9.73 2.99
C THR A 151 -1.64 -9.98 1.78
N ALA A 152 -2.16 -9.81 0.56
CA ALA A 152 -1.42 -10.06 -0.67
C ALA A 152 -0.17 -9.15 -0.79
N VAL A 153 -0.27 -7.89 -0.36
CA VAL A 153 0.88 -6.97 -0.28
C VAL A 153 1.91 -7.47 0.74
N TYR A 154 1.47 -7.78 1.97
CA TYR A 154 2.36 -8.26 3.04
C TYR A 154 3.09 -9.56 2.66
N GLN A 155 2.39 -10.51 2.05
CA GLN A 155 2.98 -11.76 1.57
C GLN A 155 4.02 -11.51 0.48
N GLN A 156 3.76 -10.58 -0.45
CA GLN A 156 4.75 -10.22 -1.47
C GLN A 156 5.99 -9.52 -0.89
N LEU A 157 5.82 -8.79 0.22
CA LEU A 157 6.93 -8.21 0.97
C LEU A 157 7.68 -9.24 1.83
N GLY A 158 7.24 -10.50 1.89
CA GLY A 158 7.92 -11.58 2.62
C GLY A 158 7.42 -11.82 4.05
N PHE A 159 6.27 -11.24 4.43
CA PHE A 159 5.63 -11.52 5.71
C PHE A 159 4.69 -12.74 5.59
N ASN A 160 4.76 -13.65 6.56
CA ASN A 160 3.84 -14.77 6.65
C ASN A 160 2.61 -14.40 7.50
N VAL A 161 1.72 -13.57 6.94
CA VAL A 161 0.52 -13.04 7.61
C VAL A 161 -0.69 -13.23 6.70
N ASP A 162 -1.85 -13.49 7.30
CA ASP A 162 -3.15 -13.23 6.70
C ASP A 162 -4.03 -12.44 7.67
N PHE A 163 -4.41 -11.22 7.29
CA PHE A 163 -5.26 -10.35 8.11
C PHE A 163 -6.71 -10.84 8.24
N ASN A 164 -7.12 -11.88 7.49
CA ASN A 164 -8.40 -12.57 7.69
C ASN A 164 -8.29 -13.76 8.65
N ASP A 165 -7.08 -14.17 9.02
CA ASP A 165 -6.83 -15.29 9.93
C ASP A 165 -6.18 -14.78 11.23
N ALA A 166 -7.00 -14.59 12.25
CA ALA A 166 -6.54 -14.13 13.55
C ALA A 166 -5.49 -15.07 14.20
N SER A 167 -5.43 -16.35 13.81
CA SER A 167 -4.42 -17.28 14.32
C SER A 167 -3.01 -16.99 13.82
N LEU A 168 -2.89 -16.26 12.70
CA LEU A 168 -1.63 -15.82 12.10
C LEU A 168 -1.21 -14.42 12.57
N ILE A 169 -1.97 -13.81 13.49
CA ILE A 169 -1.66 -12.49 14.07
C ILE A 169 -1.08 -12.71 15.46
N ASP A 170 0.24 -12.67 15.56
CA ASP A 170 0.95 -12.73 16.84
C ASP A 170 1.37 -11.34 17.34
N VAL A 171 2.12 -11.30 18.45
CA VAL A 171 2.61 -10.06 19.06
C VAL A 171 3.42 -9.19 18.09
N SER A 172 4.10 -9.78 17.11
CA SER A 172 4.92 -9.06 16.12
C SER A 172 4.08 -8.29 15.10
N ILE A 173 2.82 -8.68 14.89
CA ILE A 173 1.88 -8.08 13.93
C ILE A 173 0.90 -7.10 14.60
N THR A 174 1.10 -6.82 15.90
CA THR A 174 0.26 -5.87 16.65
C THR A 174 0.45 -4.42 16.21
N PHE A 175 -0.55 -3.59 16.52
CA PHE A 175 -0.58 -2.19 16.11
C PHE A 175 0.68 -1.41 16.51
N PRO A 176 1.16 -1.45 17.77
CA PRO A 176 2.38 -0.73 18.16
C PRO A 176 3.63 -1.17 17.39
N ASN A 177 3.66 -2.39 16.87
CA ASN A 177 4.82 -2.97 16.20
C ASN A 177 4.83 -2.77 14.68
N GLN A 178 3.67 -2.53 14.06
CA GLN A 178 3.54 -2.46 12.60
C GLN A 178 3.07 -1.10 12.07
N SER A 179 2.45 -0.26 12.91
CA SER A 179 1.88 1.04 12.52
C SER A 179 2.89 2.20 12.42
N ARG A 180 4.20 1.90 12.45
CA ARG A 180 5.30 2.87 12.35
C ARG A 180 6.24 2.56 11.19
N TRP A 181 7.00 3.56 10.76
CA TRP A 181 8.06 3.42 9.76
C TRP A 181 9.23 2.56 10.26
N GLY A 182 9.97 1.95 9.32
CA GLY A 182 11.24 1.27 9.55
C GLY A 182 11.12 -0.19 9.98
N ILE A 183 10.00 -0.86 9.67
CA ILE A 183 9.78 -2.27 10.07
C ILE A 183 10.21 -3.26 8.99
N LEU A 184 10.22 -2.87 7.70
CA LEU A 184 10.71 -3.72 6.63
C LEU A 184 12.21 -4.01 6.82
N ARG A 185 12.53 -5.28 7.04
CA ARG A 185 13.88 -5.73 7.40
C ARG A 185 14.76 -5.84 6.16
N ALA A 186 15.96 -5.29 6.24
CA ALA A 186 16.99 -5.51 5.23
C ALA A 186 17.21 -7.00 4.98
N LYS A 187 17.52 -7.35 3.72
CA LYS A 187 17.77 -8.73 3.25
C LYS A 187 16.58 -9.69 3.34
N GLN A 188 15.40 -9.23 3.79
CA GLN A 188 14.18 -10.03 3.72
C GLN A 188 13.87 -10.41 2.27
N ALA A 189 13.54 -11.67 2.03
CA ALA A 189 13.21 -12.16 0.70
C ALA A 189 11.85 -11.62 0.25
N LEU A 190 11.81 -11.05 -0.94
CA LEU A 190 10.59 -10.53 -1.57
C LEU A 190 10.06 -11.55 -2.57
N GLN A 191 8.75 -11.73 -2.61
CA GLN A 191 8.14 -12.56 -3.64
C GLN A 191 8.16 -11.84 -4.99
N LYS A 192 7.97 -12.60 -6.07
CA LYS A 192 7.84 -12.01 -7.40
C LYS A 192 6.58 -11.13 -7.46
N PRO A 193 6.63 -9.97 -8.16
CA PRO A 193 5.49 -9.08 -8.27
C PRO A 193 4.30 -9.78 -8.92
N GLN A 194 3.13 -9.64 -8.29
CA GLN A 194 1.85 -10.05 -8.85
C GLN A 194 0.79 -8.97 -8.56
N PRO A 195 -0.17 -8.73 -9.48
CA PRO A 195 -1.29 -7.83 -9.20
C PRO A 195 -2.05 -8.22 -7.91
N VAL A 196 -2.05 -7.32 -6.93
CA VAL A 196 -2.76 -7.49 -5.64
C VAL A 196 -4.22 -7.03 -5.68
N PHE A 197 -4.57 -6.28 -6.72
CA PHE A 197 -5.93 -5.82 -6.99
C PHE A 197 -6.14 -5.82 -8.51
N GLN A 198 -7.17 -6.52 -8.97
CA GLN A 198 -7.53 -6.58 -10.38
C GLN A 198 -8.37 -5.36 -10.73
N LYS A 199 -8.11 -4.74 -11.89
CA LYS A 199 -8.96 -3.65 -12.36
C LYS A 199 -10.40 -4.12 -12.50
N LEU A 200 -11.31 -3.29 -12.06
CA LEU A 200 -12.74 -3.50 -12.20
C LEU A 200 -13.18 -2.98 -13.56
N GLU A 201 -14.06 -3.71 -14.21
CA GLU A 201 -14.72 -3.32 -15.44
C GLU A 201 -16.21 -3.16 -15.15
N LEU A 202 -16.85 -2.19 -15.80
CA LEU A 202 -18.30 -2.07 -15.74
C LEU A 202 -18.94 -3.34 -16.32
N PRO A 203 -20.11 -3.76 -15.82
CA PRO A 203 -20.82 -4.87 -16.40
C PRO A 203 -21.16 -4.50 -17.84
N VAL A 204 -20.92 -5.43 -18.77
CA VAL A 204 -21.41 -5.24 -20.14
C VAL A 204 -22.92 -5.16 -20.05
N GLU A 205 -23.52 -4.03 -20.46
CA GLU A 205 -24.97 -3.92 -20.57
C GLU A 205 -25.44 -5.07 -21.48
N SER A 206 -26.15 -6.03 -20.90
CA SER A 206 -26.84 -7.04 -21.69
C SER A 206 -27.89 -6.30 -22.51
N SER A 207 -27.66 -6.20 -23.81
CA SER A 207 -28.65 -5.75 -24.76
C SER A 207 -29.87 -6.68 -24.66
N THR A 208 -30.88 -6.27 -23.91
CA THR A 208 -32.23 -6.86 -23.92
C THR A 208 -33.07 -6.22 -25.00
#